data_AF-R7FME7-F1
#
_entry.id   AF-R7FME7-F1
#
_cell.length_a   1.000
_cell.length_b   1.000
_cell.length_c   1.000
_cell.angle_alpha   90.00
_cell.angle_beta   90.00
_cell.angle_gamma   90.00
#
_symmetry.space_group_name_H-M   'P 1'
#
loop_
_entity.id
_entity.type
_entity.pdbx_description
1 polymer ?
#
loop_
_entity_poly.entity_id
_entity_poly.type
_entity_poly.pdbx_seq_one_letter_code
_entity_poly.pdbx_strand_id
1 'polypeptide(L)'
;MKKYENKNLGITLVALVITIVILLILAGISISTLTNTGIFQKAKDAKENNRIASIEEQINLWLLNNEMDSYGNSKDFKDLEDFTSDLVNNNLLTEKERQEVLTTGQITLNGKSIIFEKYNYVSNKEDLEKIREEVNNGNSFKNEKIILSQDIDLNGSSENKDSWWIPIGSNENQKFFEGSFDGNNHIITNMYTEVSEGNEFISFISVIRNSSIKNLTVEGTIILDGHDENGNDPAGSGIVGVGYGKCKIINCKNNVNVSKKTVGRETAGVLGCAYVNSDITIEKCVNAGTIKGANAVGGIIGTVYGTVIINDSYNQGELGSFDTPYVAGIIARVSTLPDIGTAKNVEINNSYNKGNLKTQRRAGGIIAFCSSGTLTINNSYNSGEIQVANADTTSYLGGIIGRTQQPIEKCIISNSYNISNIYSEKQSKNIATGGILGGNNSDNTTIINCYNTGSLNGDYTAGIAGFSAGTVDKNSYLQIINSYNSGKIVGRKYAGGITKESSYTKIDIKNAYYLKVDNLVGIQNSKTDESTSLTEEYMKSEEFAKELNNNISNINMNISLNNWKYSNDNYPTF
;
A
#
# COMPACT_ATOMS: atom_id res chain seq x y z
N MET A 1 99.07 47.68 17.60
CA MET A 1 97.72 47.49 18.18
C MET A 1 96.84 48.68 17.78
N LYS A 2 95.91 48.52 16.83
CA LYS A 2 94.87 49.51 16.50
C LYS A 2 93.55 49.05 17.13
N LYS A 3 92.95 49.90 17.96
CA LYS A 3 91.62 49.73 18.58
C LYS A 3 90.54 49.77 17.49
N TYR A 4 89.61 48.81 17.51
CA TYR A 4 88.33 48.90 16.81
C TYR A 4 87.32 49.63 17.70
N GLU A 5 86.77 50.75 17.21
CA GLU A 5 85.61 51.42 17.81
C GLU A 5 84.32 50.73 17.34
N ASN A 6 83.54 50.18 18.28
CA ASN A 6 82.18 49.73 18.03
C ASN A 6 81.25 50.96 17.96
N LYS A 7 80.76 51.31 16.76
CA LYS A 7 79.66 52.26 16.59
C LYS A 7 78.33 51.54 16.85
N ASN A 8 77.68 51.86 17.98
CA ASN A 8 76.29 51.49 18.23
C ASN A 8 75.36 52.24 17.26
N LEU A 9 74.89 51.56 16.21
CA LEU A 9 73.84 52.04 15.32
C LEU A 9 72.49 51.94 16.06
N GLY A 10 72.04 53.04 16.66
CA GLY A 10 70.70 53.16 17.21
C GLY A 10 69.66 53.20 16.09
N ILE A 11 68.66 52.32 16.13
CA ILE A 11 67.53 52.33 15.19
C ILE A 11 66.68 53.57 15.49
N THR A 12 66.45 54.44 14.51
CA THR A 12 65.55 55.59 14.65
C THR A 12 64.14 55.13 15.01
N LEU A 13 63.44 55.85 15.91
CA LEU A 13 62.08 55.51 16.38
C LEU A 13 61.11 55.24 15.21
N VAL A 14 61.26 55.99 14.11
CA VAL A 14 60.50 55.81 12.86
C VAL A 14 60.73 54.43 12.23
N ALA A 15 61.98 53.95 12.19
CA ALA A 15 62.30 52.63 11.66
C ALA A 15 61.74 51.50 12.56
N LEU A 16 61.72 51.71 13.88
CA LEU A 16 61.08 50.77 14.81
C LEU A 16 59.56 50.69 14.57
N VAL A 17 58.88 51.83 14.44
CA VAL A 17 57.43 51.89 14.19
C VAL A 17 57.08 51.25 12.86
N ILE A 18 57.83 51.55 11.79
CA ILE A 18 57.62 50.93 10.47
C ILE A 18 57.80 49.42 10.54
N THR A 19 58.81 48.94 11.26
CA THR A 19 59.05 47.50 11.43
C THR A 19 57.88 46.82 12.15
N ILE A 20 57.34 47.43 13.21
CA ILE A 20 56.17 46.91 13.94
C ILE A 20 54.92 46.89 13.04
N VAL A 21 54.67 47.95 12.27
CA VAL A 21 53.53 48.01 11.34
C VAL A 21 53.64 46.94 10.25
N ILE A 22 54.82 46.76 9.66
CA ILE A 22 55.07 45.71 8.66
C ILE A 22 54.83 44.32 9.27
N LEU A 23 55.31 44.09 10.50
CA LEU A 23 55.07 42.82 11.21
C LEU A 23 53.59 42.56 11.49
N LEU A 24 52.82 43.59 11.88
CA LEU A 24 51.38 43.47 12.12
C LEU A 24 50.60 43.20 10.82
N ILE A 25 50.99 43.83 9.71
CA ILE A 25 50.39 43.58 8.39
C ILE A 25 50.71 42.16 7.92
N LEU A 26 51.97 41.71 8.04
CA LEU A 26 52.37 40.35 7.72
C LEU A 26 51.65 39.31 8.58
N ALA A 27 51.50 39.57 9.88
CA ALA A 27 50.73 38.71 10.78
C ALA A 27 49.24 38.67 10.39
N GLY A 28 48.64 39.82 10.06
CA GLY A 28 47.25 39.91 9.60
C GLY A 28 47.00 39.16 8.30
N ILE A 29 47.88 39.29 7.30
CA ILE A 29 47.81 38.55 6.03
C ILE A 29 48.03 37.06 6.27
N SER A 30 48.96 36.67 7.14
CA SER A 30 49.21 35.26 7.47
C SER A 30 48.01 34.62 8.18
N ILE A 31 47.40 35.29 9.14
CA ILE A 31 46.20 34.80 9.83
C ILE A 31 45.00 34.74 8.86
N SER A 32 44.81 35.78 8.05
CA SER A 32 43.75 35.84 7.05
C SER A 32 43.88 34.75 5.98
N THR A 33 45.09 34.42 5.54
CA THR A 33 45.33 33.32 4.59
C THR A 33 45.07 31.95 5.24
N LEU A 34 45.36 31.79 6.53
CA LEU A 34 44.98 30.58 7.29
C LEU A 34 43.47 30.43 7.49
N THR A 35 42.73 31.52 7.71
CA THR A 35 41.28 31.46 7.94
C THR A 35 40.44 31.46 6.66
N ASN A 36 40.85 32.18 5.60
CA ASN A 36 40.09 32.32 4.36
C ASN A 36 40.30 31.16 3.34
N THR A 37 41.27 30.27 3.56
CA THR A 37 41.50 29.11 2.68
C THR A 37 40.60 27.91 3.00
N GLY A 38 39.81 28.00 4.08
CA GLY A 38 38.99 26.90 4.57
C GLY A 38 39.82 25.70 5.04
N ILE A 39 41.12 25.86 5.30
CA ILE A 39 42.02 24.74 5.62
C ILE A 39 41.60 23.98 6.88
N PHE A 40 41.08 24.68 7.89
CA PHE A 40 40.52 24.07 9.09
C PHE A 40 39.25 23.28 8.80
N GLN A 41 38.39 23.79 7.92
CA GLN A 41 37.19 23.07 7.49
C GLN A 41 37.57 21.82 6.71
N LYS A 42 38.50 21.93 5.74
CA LYS A 42 39.03 20.79 4.99
C LYS A 42 39.71 19.75 5.89
N ALA A 43 40.44 20.18 6.91
CA ALA A 43 41.04 19.28 7.89
C ALA A 43 39.98 18.56 8.73
N LYS A 44 38.89 19.26 9.11
CA LYS A 44 37.75 18.69 9.81
C LYS A 44 36.99 17.70 8.92
N ASP A 45 36.72 18.05 7.67
CA ASP A 45 36.06 17.19 6.68
C ASP A 45 36.92 15.95 6.38
N ALA A 46 38.24 16.11 6.24
CA ALA A 46 39.16 15.00 6.05
C ALA A 46 39.18 14.05 7.26
N LYS A 47 39.15 14.60 8.48
CA LYS A 47 39.04 13.79 9.71
C LYS A 47 37.73 13.01 9.73
N GLU A 48 36.60 13.65 9.42
CA GLU A 48 35.29 13.00 9.42
C GLU A 48 35.19 11.95 8.31
N ASN A 49 35.70 12.23 7.11
CA ASN A 49 35.74 11.26 6.01
C ASN A 49 36.61 10.04 6.34
N ASN A 50 37.72 10.23 7.05
CA ASN A 50 38.54 9.12 7.53
C ASN A 50 37.79 8.28 8.57
N ARG A 51 37.10 8.93 9.52
CA ARG A 51 36.22 8.26 10.48
C ARG A 51 35.13 7.45 9.78
N ILE A 52 34.46 8.02 8.77
CA ILE A 52 33.44 7.35 7.96
C ILE A 52 34.04 6.11 7.27
N ALA A 53 35.19 6.25 6.62
CA ALA A 53 35.85 5.13 5.95
C ALA A 53 36.20 3.99 6.92
N SER A 54 36.70 4.32 8.11
CA SER A 54 36.98 3.32 9.16
C SER A 54 35.71 2.62 9.65
N ILE A 55 34.60 3.34 9.80
CA ILE A 55 33.31 2.72 10.14
C ILE A 55 32.87 1.75 9.05
N GLU A 56 32.91 2.17 7.79
CA GLU A 56 32.51 1.32 6.65
C GLU A 56 33.39 0.07 6.53
N GLU A 57 34.70 0.19 6.75
CA GLU A 57 35.61 -0.94 6.80
C GLU A 57 35.24 -1.91 7.93
N GLN A 58 34.98 -1.40 9.13
CA GLN A 58 34.56 -2.26 10.25
C GLN A 58 33.21 -2.92 10.02
N ILE A 59 32.26 -2.23 9.38
CA ILE A 59 30.97 -2.83 8.98
C ILE A 59 31.23 -3.97 8.00
N ASN A 60 32.06 -3.75 6.97
CA ASN A 60 32.37 -4.79 5.98
C ASN A 60 33.02 -6.01 6.65
N LEU A 61 33.95 -5.80 7.58
CA LEU A 61 34.59 -6.89 8.33
C LEU A 61 33.58 -7.63 9.23
N TRP A 62 32.71 -6.89 9.92
CA TRP A 62 31.64 -7.47 10.74
C TRP A 62 30.70 -8.33 9.89
N LEU A 63 30.28 -7.83 8.72
CA LEU A 63 29.44 -8.58 7.77
C LEU A 63 30.16 -9.82 7.23
N LEU A 64 31.43 -9.70 6.84
CA LEU A 64 32.21 -10.82 6.32
C LEU A 64 32.40 -11.92 7.36
N ASN A 65 32.67 -11.54 8.61
CA ASN A 65 32.78 -12.49 9.73
C ASN A 65 31.43 -13.19 9.97
N ASN A 66 30.32 -12.43 9.95
CA ASN A 66 28.98 -13.00 10.08
C ASN A 66 28.65 -13.99 8.94
N GLU A 67 29.07 -13.70 7.70
CA GLU A 67 28.94 -14.63 6.57
C GLU A 67 29.77 -15.89 6.80
N MET A 68 31.04 -15.76 7.22
CA MET A 68 31.92 -16.91 7.47
C MET A 68 31.42 -17.81 8.60
N ASP A 69 30.85 -17.24 9.66
CA ASP A 69 30.27 -17.99 10.77
C ASP A 69 29.01 -18.76 10.34
N SER A 70 28.26 -18.29 9.33
CA SER A 70 27.13 -19.06 8.78
C SER A 70 27.55 -20.38 8.10
N TYR A 71 28.83 -20.51 7.70
CA TYR A 71 29.40 -21.71 7.09
C TYR A 71 30.18 -22.60 8.08
N GLY A 72 30.41 -22.18 9.33
CA GLY A 72 31.22 -22.93 10.29
C GLY A 72 30.81 -22.71 11.76
N ASN A 73 30.87 -23.77 12.58
CA ASN A 73 30.57 -23.76 14.03
C ASN A 73 31.57 -22.92 14.88
N SER A 74 31.73 -21.63 14.57
CA SER A 74 32.55 -20.66 15.26
C SER A 74 31.72 -19.91 16.33
N LYS A 75 32.32 -19.58 17.47
CA LYS A 75 31.65 -19.06 18.69
C LYS A 75 31.86 -17.55 18.92
N ASP A 76 32.46 -16.82 17.99
CA ASP A 76 32.84 -15.41 18.16
C ASP A 76 31.89 -14.42 17.44
N PHE A 77 30.62 -14.79 17.29
CA PHE A 77 29.58 -13.92 16.73
C PHE A 77 29.36 -12.68 17.61
N LYS A 78 29.34 -11.48 16.99
CA LYS A 78 28.94 -10.23 17.63
C LYS A 78 27.66 -9.72 16.99
N ASP A 79 26.61 -9.55 17.79
CA ASP A 79 25.39 -8.91 17.32
C ASP A 79 25.61 -7.41 17.04
N LEU A 80 24.58 -6.72 16.54
CA LEU A 80 24.68 -5.29 16.26
C LEU A 80 24.97 -4.46 17.53
N GLU A 81 24.51 -4.92 18.70
CA GLU A 81 24.69 -4.23 19.97
C GLU A 81 26.13 -4.30 20.45
N ASP A 82 26.74 -5.48 20.37
CA ASP A 82 28.14 -5.74 20.67
C ASP A 82 29.05 -5.04 19.65
N PHE A 83 28.75 -5.14 18.35
CA PHE A 83 29.51 -4.48 17.30
C PHE A 83 29.51 -2.95 17.44
N THR A 84 28.34 -2.34 17.68
CA THR A 84 28.28 -0.89 17.89
C THR A 84 28.94 -0.46 19.20
N SER A 85 28.99 -1.32 20.21
CA SER A 85 29.75 -1.07 21.44
C SER A 85 31.26 -1.04 21.17
N ASP A 86 31.78 -1.93 20.32
CA ASP A 86 33.18 -1.87 19.88
C ASP A 86 33.49 -0.58 19.12
N LEU A 87 32.57 -0.12 18.26
CA LEU A 87 32.75 1.15 17.55
C LEU A 87 32.80 2.35 18.49
N VAL A 88 32.01 2.33 19.58
CA VAL A 88 32.10 3.36 20.62
C VAL A 88 33.43 3.27 21.36
N ASN A 89 33.85 2.07 21.75
CA ASN A 89 35.14 1.83 22.43
C ASN A 89 36.34 2.27 21.56
N ASN A 90 36.23 2.13 20.24
CA ASN A 90 37.22 2.57 19.26
C ASN A 90 37.11 4.05 18.87
N ASN A 91 36.23 4.83 19.52
CA ASN A 91 35.94 6.25 19.20
C ASN A 91 35.48 6.49 17.76
N LEU A 92 34.90 5.48 17.10
CA LEU A 92 34.30 5.60 15.78
C LEU A 92 32.85 6.06 15.87
N LEU A 93 32.14 5.70 16.95
CA LEU A 93 30.81 6.21 17.27
C LEU A 93 30.81 6.91 18.63
N THR A 94 29.95 7.92 18.78
CA THR A 94 29.51 8.43 20.08
C THR A 94 28.34 7.59 20.59
N GLU A 95 28.07 7.61 21.90
CA GLU A 95 26.91 6.89 22.44
C GLU A 95 25.59 7.38 21.83
N LYS A 96 25.49 8.67 21.50
CA LYS A 96 24.30 9.22 20.83
C LYS A 96 24.11 8.61 19.43
N GLU A 97 25.17 8.51 18.65
CA GLU A 97 25.12 7.89 17.31
C GLU A 97 24.87 6.38 17.41
N ARG A 98 25.45 5.69 18.42
CA ARG A 98 25.13 4.29 18.71
C ARG A 98 23.63 4.09 18.96
N GLN A 99 23.00 4.93 19.77
CA GLN A 99 21.55 4.85 20.01
C GLN A 99 20.75 5.12 18.73
N GLU A 100 21.21 6.01 17.85
CA GLU A 100 20.62 6.23 16.53
C GLU A 100 20.74 4.98 15.63
N VAL A 101 21.91 4.33 15.58
CA VAL A 101 22.11 3.05 14.86
C VAL A 101 21.17 1.98 15.43
N LEU A 102 21.13 1.78 16.75
CA LEU A 102 20.31 0.73 17.37
C LEU A 102 18.80 0.97 17.15
N THR A 103 18.41 2.23 17.02
CA THR A 103 17.01 2.60 16.78
C THR A 103 16.62 2.52 15.30
N THR A 104 17.53 2.89 14.39
CA THR A 104 17.19 3.14 12.97
C THR A 104 17.91 2.24 11.97
N GLY A 105 18.91 1.47 12.40
CA GLY A 105 19.77 0.65 11.54
C GLY A 105 20.80 1.45 10.73
N GLN A 106 20.87 2.78 10.90
CA GLN A 106 21.76 3.65 10.14
C GLN A 106 22.15 4.91 10.92
N ILE A 107 23.12 5.65 10.41
CA ILE A 107 23.46 7.02 10.83
C ILE A 107 23.81 7.86 9.63
N THR A 108 23.61 9.17 9.74
CA THR A 108 24.10 10.13 8.73
C THR A 108 25.30 10.90 9.26
N LEU A 109 26.48 10.68 8.68
CA LEU A 109 27.71 11.41 8.99
C LEU A 109 28.14 12.23 7.78
N ASN A 110 28.34 13.54 7.96
CA ASN A 110 28.74 14.47 6.88
C ASN A 110 27.86 14.41 5.61
N GLY A 111 26.55 14.17 5.78
CA GLY A 111 25.59 14.04 4.67
C GLY A 111 25.58 12.68 3.98
N LYS A 112 26.40 11.72 4.42
CA LYS A 112 26.42 10.34 3.94
C LYS A 112 25.70 9.41 4.94
N SER A 113 24.69 8.68 4.47
CA SER A 113 24.08 7.59 5.23
C SER A 113 24.99 6.37 5.25
N ILE A 114 25.26 5.84 6.44
CA ILE A 114 25.98 4.60 6.69
C ILE A 114 24.98 3.61 7.28
N ILE A 115 24.85 2.43 6.67
CA ILE A 115 23.85 1.42 7.01
C ILE A 115 24.53 0.25 7.73
N PHE A 116 23.94 -0.19 8.83
CA PHE A 116 24.41 -1.25 9.70
C PHE A 116 23.45 -2.44 9.63
N GLU A 117 23.21 -2.95 8.42
CA GLU A 117 22.29 -4.07 8.18
C GLU A 117 23.07 -5.37 7.97
N LYS A 118 22.75 -6.40 8.76
CA LYS A 118 23.25 -7.77 8.55
C LYS A 118 22.54 -8.38 7.33
N TYR A 119 23.31 -8.98 6.42
CA TYR A 119 22.77 -9.69 5.25
C TYR A 119 22.72 -11.18 5.52
N ASN A 120 21.55 -11.79 5.28
CA ASN A 120 21.34 -13.23 5.33
C ASN A 120 20.97 -13.70 3.92
N TYR A 121 21.91 -14.35 3.22
CA TYR A 121 21.64 -14.89 1.89
C TYR A 121 20.98 -16.26 1.99
N VAL A 122 19.88 -16.42 1.27
CA VAL A 122 19.12 -17.67 1.20
C VAL A 122 19.32 -18.24 -0.19
N SER A 123 19.98 -19.40 -0.25
CA SER A 123 20.28 -20.07 -1.52
C SER A 123 19.46 -21.35 -1.70
N ASN A 124 18.88 -21.92 -0.66
CA ASN A 124 18.10 -23.15 -0.79
C ASN A 124 16.94 -23.15 0.21
N LYS A 125 16.15 -24.23 0.17
CA LYS A 125 15.01 -24.44 1.05
C LYS A 125 15.45 -24.47 2.52
N GLU A 126 16.53 -25.18 2.82
CA GLU A 126 17.02 -25.37 4.19
C GLU A 126 17.45 -24.03 4.82
N ASP A 127 18.08 -23.14 4.06
CA ASP A 127 18.44 -21.79 4.51
C ASP A 127 17.18 -20.98 4.86
N LEU A 128 16.14 -21.06 4.02
CA LEU A 128 14.88 -20.37 4.27
C LEU A 128 14.14 -20.95 5.47
N GLU A 129 14.19 -22.26 5.68
CA GLU A 129 13.62 -22.94 6.84
C GLU A 129 14.33 -22.56 8.15
N LYS A 130 15.66 -22.36 8.13
CA LYS A 130 16.40 -21.83 9.28
C LYS A 130 15.94 -20.42 9.64
N ILE A 131 15.81 -19.53 8.66
CA ILE A 131 15.27 -18.17 8.88
C ILE A 131 13.88 -18.24 9.53
N ARG A 132 12.99 -19.07 8.98
CA ARG A 132 11.66 -19.31 9.52
C ARG A 132 11.72 -19.79 10.97
N GLU A 133 12.57 -20.77 11.27
CA GLU A 133 12.72 -21.33 12.62
C GLU A 133 13.24 -20.32 13.62
N GLU A 134 14.22 -19.50 13.25
CA GLU A 134 14.72 -18.43 14.09
C GLU A 134 13.62 -17.41 14.44
N VAL A 135 12.84 -16.97 13.44
CA VAL A 135 11.69 -16.08 13.68
C VAL A 135 10.66 -16.76 14.58
N ASN A 136 10.34 -18.02 14.30
CA ASN A 136 9.36 -18.78 15.06
C ASN A 136 9.87 -19.16 16.47
N ASN A 137 11.16 -18.99 16.76
CA ASN A 137 11.76 -19.12 18.09
C ASN A 137 11.97 -17.76 18.79
N GLY A 138 11.62 -16.65 18.15
CA GLY A 138 11.59 -15.31 18.75
C GLY A 138 12.71 -14.37 18.29
N ASN A 139 13.60 -14.77 17.37
CA ASN A 139 14.52 -13.84 16.74
C ASN A 139 13.76 -12.99 15.71
N SER A 140 13.54 -11.70 15.97
CA SER A 140 12.70 -10.89 15.08
C SER A 140 13.38 -10.45 13.78
N PHE A 141 14.70 -10.64 13.62
CA PHE A 141 15.47 -10.11 12.49
C PHE A 141 15.40 -8.58 12.35
N LYS A 142 15.12 -7.86 13.44
CA LYS A 142 15.11 -6.39 13.43
C LYS A 142 16.47 -5.87 12.97
N ASN A 143 16.46 -4.94 12.01
CA ASN A 143 17.66 -4.39 11.35
C ASN A 143 18.50 -5.43 10.56
N GLU A 144 17.92 -6.58 10.22
CA GLU A 144 18.54 -7.56 9.33
C GLU A 144 17.84 -7.61 7.98
N LYS A 145 18.59 -7.95 6.94
CA LYS A 145 18.11 -8.10 5.57
C LYS A 145 18.32 -9.53 5.08
N ILE A 146 17.26 -10.19 4.69
CA ILE A 146 17.26 -11.49 4.01
C ILE A 146 17.23 -11.23 2.49
N ILE A 147 18.09 -11.92 1.75
CA ILE A 147 18.17 -11.80 0.28
C ILE A 147 18.15 -13.19 -0.35
N LEU A 148 17.24 -13.43 -1.29
CA LEU A 148 17.30 -14.64 -2.11
C LEU A 148 18.42 -14.51 -3.14
N SER A 149 19.26 -15.54 -3.26
CA SER A 149 20.34 -15.62 -4.26
C SER A 149 19.95 -16.43 -5.51
N GLN A 150 18.86 -17.20 -5.41
CA GLN A 150 18.26 -17.96 -6.50
C GLN A 150 16.78 -18.27 -6.20
N ASP A 151 16.09 -18.84 -7.18
CA ASP A 151 14.74 -19.36 -6.98
C ASP A 151 14.77 -20.52 -5.98
N ILE A 152 13.77 -20.60 -5.10
CA ILE A 152 13.69 -21.60 -4.04
C ILE A 152 12.47 -22.49 -4.24
N ASP A 153 12.70 -23.79 -4.29
CA ASP A 153 11.64 -24.81 -4.32
C ASP A 153 11.36 -25.32 -2.90
N LEU A 154 10.16 -25.06 -2.38
CA LEU A 154 9.75 -25.52 -1.05
C LEU A 154 9.37 -27.00 -1.02
N ASN A 155 9.22 -27.64 -2.19
CA ASN A 155 8.84 -29.05 -2.34
C ASN A 155 7.55 -29.43 -1.57
N GLY A 156 6.63 -28.48 -1.40
CA GLY A 156 5.36 -28.72 -0.71
C GLY A 156 4.38 -29.51 -1.56
N SER A 157 3.68 -30.46 -0.94
CA SER A 157 2.68 -31.29 -1.63
C SER A 157 1.47 -31.61 -0.75
N SER A 158 0.33 -31.90 -1.39
CA SER A 158 -0.87 -32.41 -0.72
C SER A 158 -0.70 -33.83 -0.16
N GLU A 159 0.28 -34.58 -0.65
CA GLU A 159 0.49 -35.99 -0.30
C GLU A 159 1.39 -36.17 0.94
N ASN A 160 2.21 -35.18 1.27
CA ASN A 160 3.15 -35.24 2.38
C ASN A 160 2.97 -34.06 3.34
N LYS A 161 2.34 -34.32 4.50
CA LYS A 161 2.11 -33.31 5.53
C LYS A 161 3.40 -32.69 6.08
N ASP A 162 4.50 -33.43 6.14
CA ASP A 162 5.78 -32.93 6.62
C ASP A 162 6.44 -31.95 5.63
N SER A 163 5.96 -31.92 4.38
CA SER A 163 6.39 -30.95 3.37
C SER A 163 5.61 -29.63 3.40
N TRP A 164 4.60 -29.51 4.27
CA TRP A 164 3.76 -28.32 4.31
C TRP A 164 4.53 -27.12 4.83
N TRP A 165 4.30 -25.99 4.19
CA TRP A 165 4.87 -24.73 4.60
C TRP A 165 4.32 -24.31 5.96
N ILE A 166 5.24 -24.03 6.89
CA ILE A 166 4.94 -23.35 8.14
C ILE A 166 5.27 -21.88 7.93
N PRO A 167 4.34 -20.95 8.18
CA PRO A 167 4.58 -19.52 8.00
C PRO A 167 5.77 -18.98 8.79
N ILE A 168 6.40 -17.92 8.26
CA ILE A 168 7.41 -17.14 8.98
C ILE A 168 6.70 -16.18 9.94
N GLY A 169 6.97 -16.30 11.23
CA GLY A 169 6.33 -15.55 12.30
C GLY A 169 4.98 -16.12 12.72
N SER A 170 4.52 -15.69 13.90
CA SER A 170 3.20 -15.98 14.43
C SER A 170 2.75 -14.86 15.37
N ASN A 171 1.43 -14.65 15.47
CA ASN A 171 0.85 -13.76 16.48
C ASN A 171 0.95 -14.37 17.89
N GLU A 172 1.04 -15.70 17.97
CA GLU A 172 1.27 -16.38 19.22
C GLU A 172 2.61 -15.94 19.81
N ASN A 173 2.60 -15.47 21.06
CA ASN A 173 3.77 -14.97 21.77
C ASN A 173 4.52 -13.82 21.05
N GLN A 174 3.87 -13.09 20.15
CA GLN A 174 4.42 -11.92 19.45
C GLN A 174 5.69 -12.20 18.62
N LYS A 175 5.75 -13.36 17.96
CA LYS A 175 6.86 -13.77 17.10
C LYS A 175 6.79 -13.06 15.75
N PHE A 176 7.06 -11.76 15.76
CA PHE A 176 6.97 -10.91 14.58
C PHE A 176 8.27 -10.93 13.78
N PHE A 177 8.15 -11.00 12.45
CA PHE A 177 9.28 -10.68 11.58
C PHE A 177 9.41 -9.15 11.45
N GLU A 178 10.54 -8.59 11.87
CA GLU A 178 10.86 -7.15 11.85
C GLU A 178 12.01 -6.78 10.90
N GLY A 179 12.48 -7.75 10.11
CA GLY A 179 13.54 -7.56 9.13
C GLY A 179 13.06 -7.06 7.77
N SER A 180 14.00 -7.03 6.83
CA SER A 180 13.75 -6.77 5.42
C SER A 180 13.91 -8.07 4.62
N PHE A 181 12.93 -8.44 3.81
CA PHE A 181 13.00 -9.60 2.92
C PHE A 181 13.02 -9.12 1.46
N ASP A 182 14.15 -9.29 0.80
CA ASP A 182 14.37 -8.95 -0.60
C ASP A 182 14.42 -10.24 -1.42
N GLY A 183 13.34 -10.53 -2.14
CA GLY A 183 13.31 -11.65 -3.06
C GLY A 183 14.30 -11.49 -4.21
N ASN A 184 14.87 -10.31 -4.43
CA ASN A 184 15.82 -10.04 -5.52
C ASN A 184 15.32 -10.49 -6.91
N ASN A 185 14.00 -10.43 -7.10
CA ASN A 185 13.24 -10.90 -8.26
C ASN A 185 13.23 -12.42 -8.47
N HIS A 186 13.65 -13.19 -7.46
CA HIS A 186 13.53 -14.64 -7.45
C HIS A 186 12.13 -15.10 -7.02
N ILE A 187 11.89 -16.38 -7.29
CA ILE A 187 10.60 -17.04 -7.13
C ILE A 187 10.70 -18.09 -6.02
N ILE A 188 9.74 -18.06 -5.09
CA ILE A 188 9.46 -19.17 -4.18
C ILE A 188 8.38 -20.04 -4.85
N THR A 189 8.69 -21.31 -5.10
CA THR A 189 7.80 -22.25 -5.80
C THR A 189 7.37 -23.40 -4.91
N ASN A 190 6.30 -24.09 -5.34
CA ASN A 190 5.73 -25.27 -4.67
C ASN A 190 5.42 -25.04 -3.18
N MET A 191 5.00 -23.84 -2.81
CA MET A 191 4.46 -23.63 -1.46
C MET A 191 3.14 -24.39 -1.34
N TYR A 192 3.00 -25.25 -0.35
CA TYR A 192 1.73 -25.93 -0.06
C TYR A 192 1.47 -25.90 1.44
N THR A 193 0.25 -25.57 1.85
CA THR A 193 -0.17 -25.77 3.24
C THR A 193 -1.68 -25.98 3.29
N GLU A 194 -2.10 -26.89 4.16
CA GLU A 194 -3.51 -27.11 4.48
C GLU A 194 -3.69 -27.04 5.99
N VAL A 195 -4.67 -26.27 6.44
CA VAL A 195 -4.89 -26.01 7.86
C VAL A 195 -6.29 -26.46 8.25
N SER A 196 -6.36 -27.52 9.05
CA SER A 196 -7.60 -28.11 9.56
C SER A 196 -7.95 -27.67 10.98
N GLU A 197 -7.04 -27.02 11.70
CA GLU A 197 -7.23 -26.54 13.07
C GLU A 197 -6.41 -25.25 13.32
N GLY A 198 -6.91 -24.34 14.16
CA GLY A 198 -6.21 -23.11 14.56
C GLY A 198 -6.83 -21.80 14.03
N ASN A 199 -6.35 -20.66 14.54
CA ASN A 199 -6.90 -19.32 14.27
C ASN A 199 -5.89 -18.31 13.69
N GLU A 200 -4.71 -18.81 13.29
CA GLU A 200 -3.60 -17.99 12.81
C GLU A 200 -3.85 -17.45 11.38
N PHE A 201 -3.01 -16.49 10.99
CA PHE A 201 -2.92 -16.07 9.60
C PHE A 201 -1.94 -16.96 8.85
N ILE A 202 -2.46 -17.71 7.89
CA ILE A 202 -1.65 -18.63 7.08
C ILE A 202 -1.18 -17.92 5.82
N SER A 203 0.14 -17.79 5.64
CA SER A 203 0.76 -17.07 4.51
C SER A 203 2.22 -17.51 4.36
N PHE A 204 2.91 -17.03 3.32
CA PHE A 204 4.36 -17.19 3.24
C PHE A 204 5.06 -16.63 4.50
N ILE A 205 4.74 -15.37 4.83
CA ILE A 205 5.10 -14.71 6.09
C ILE A 205 3.81 -14.40 6.84
N SER A 206 3.60 -14.97 8.04
CA SER A 206 2.36 -14.78 8.79
C SER A 206 2.24 -13.36 9.33
N VAL A 207 3.27 -12.85 10.02
CA VAL A 207 3.17 -11.58 10.74
C VAL A 207 4.44 -10.77 10.58
N ILE A 208 4.26 -9.52 10.14
CA ILE A 208 5.33 -8.54 10.00
C ILE A 208 5.09 -7.32 10.90
N ARG A 209 6.17 -6.72 11.41
CA ARG A 209 6.13 -5.46 12.15
C ARG A 209 7.32 -4.56 11.79
N ASN A 210 7.06 -3.33 11.36
CA ASN A 210 8.11 -2.38 10.97
C ASN A 210 9.04 -2.91 9.84
N SER A 211 8.49 -3.73 8.93
CA SER A 211 9.26 -4.57 8.01
C SER A 211 9.16 -4.11 6.55
N SER A 212 10.07 -4.58 5.71
CA SER A 212 10.02 -4.36 4.26
C SER A 212 10.09 -5.68 3.51
N ILE A 213 9.06 -6.00 2.70
CA ILE A 213 9.04 -7.17 1.81
C ILE A 213 9.08 -6.66 0.37
N LYS A 214 10.01 -7.14 -0.46
CA LYS A 214 10.09 -6.66 -1.84
C LYS A 214 10.63 -7.67 -2.85
N ASN A 215 10.36 -7.40 -4.13
CA ASN A 215 10.93 -8.10 -5.30
C ASN A 215 10.74 -9.62 -5.22
N LEU A 216 9.56 -10.08 -4.83
CA LEU A 216 9.32 -11.48 -4.51
C LEU A 216 8.11 -12.00 -5.28
N THR A 217 8.25 -13.15 -5.94
CA THR A 217 7.11 -13.93 -6.42
C THR A 217 6.95 -15.17 -5.55
N VAL A 218 5.72 -15.44 -5.11
CA VAL A 218 5.39 -16.68 -4.37
C VAL A 218 4.34 -17.45 -5.15
N GLU A 219 4.60 -18.73 -5.40
CA GLU A 219 3.71 -19.65 -6.10
C GLU A 219 3.35 -20.83 -5.20
N GLY A 220 2.08 -21.24 -5.21
CA GLY A 220 1.65 -22.32 -4.35
C GLY A 220 0.15 -22.46 -4.15
N THR A 221 -0.22 -23.18 -3.09
CA THR A 221 -1.60 -23.40 -2.67
C THR A 221 -1.72 -23.31 -1.15
N ILE A 222 -2.72 -22.57 -0.67
CA ILE A 222 -3.15 -22.52 0.72
C ILE A 222 -4.60 -23.01 0.78
N ILE A 223 -4.86 -24.03 1.61
CA ILE A 223 -6.20 -24.54 1.89
C ILE A 223 -6.53 -24.31 3.36
N LEU A 224 -7.64 -23.62 3.61
CA LEU A 224 -8.14 -23.33 4.95
C LEU A 224 -9.42 -24.15 5.18
N ASP A 225 -9.36 -25.13 6.08
CA ASP A 225 -10.42 -26.14 6.30
C ASP A 225 -10.68 -26.41 7.80
N GLY A 226 -10.47 -25.40 8.65
CA GLY A 226 -10.42 -25.60 10.10
C GLY A 226 -11.01 -24.48 10.94
N HIS A 227 -11.23 -24.79 12.22
CA HIS A 227 -11.55 -23.85 13.28
C HIS A 227 -10.67 -24.17 14.51
N ASP A 228 -10.40 -23.20 15.37
CA ASP A 228 -9.86 -23.46 16.70
C ASP A 228 -10.93 -24.04 17.65
N GLU A 229 -10.52 -24.39 18.88
CA GLU A 229 -11.40 -24.92 19.93
C GLU A 229 -12.55 -23.98 20.33
N ASN A 230 -12.43 -22.69 20.03
CA ASN A 230 -13.42 -21.65 20.29
C ASN A 230 -14.31 -21.37 19.06
N GLY A 231 -14.13 -22.11 17.96
CA GLY A 231 -14.84 -21.92 16.71
C GLY A 231 -14.30 -20.76 15.86
N ASN A 232 -13.16 -20.18 16.20
CA ASN A 232 -12.54 -19.13 15.39
C ASN A 232 -11.83 -19.74 14.19
N ASP A 233 -12.04 -19.08 13.05
CA ASP A 233 -11.48 -19.48 11.78
C ASP A 233 -10.08 -18.94 11.51
N PRO A 234 -9.21 -19.68 10.79
CA PRO A 234 -7.99 -19.12 10.26
C PRO A 234 -8.30 -18.10 9.16
N ALA A 235 -7.41 -17.11 9.06
CA ALA A 235 -7.33 -16.18 7.95
C ALA A 235 -6.18 -16.60 7.03
N GLY A 236 -6.14 -16.13 5.79
CA GLY A 236 -5.02 -16.49 4.92
C GLY A 236 -4.68 -15.48 3.84
N SER A 237 -3.44 -15.49 3.41
CA SER A 237 -3.03 -14.71 2.25
C SER A 237 -1.86 -15.34 1.54
N GLY A 238 -1.62 -14.95 0.29
CA GLY A 238 -0.49 -15.49 -0.47
C GLY A 238 0.88 -15.14 0.12
N ILE A 239 1.09 -13.88 0.50
CA ILE A 239 2.41 -13.37 0.88
C ILE A 239 2.49 -13.02 2.37
N VAL A 240 1.70 -12.07 2.84
CA VAL A 240 1.78 -11.54 4.22
C VAL A 240 0.46 -11.64 4.95
N GLY A 241 0.41 -12.35 6.08
CA GLY A 241 -0.82 -12.50 6.85
C GLY A 241 -1.30 -11.19 7.49
N VAL A 242 -0.48 -10.59 8.36
CA VAL A 242 -0.81 -9.35 9.10
C VAL A 242 0.37 -8.39 9.11
N GLY A 243 0.07 -7.09 8.94
CA GLY A 243 1.03 -6.01 9.11
C GLY A 243 0.74 -5.14 10.34
N TYR A 244 1.77 -4.96 11.17
CA TYR A 244 1.80 -4.05 12.33
C TYR A 244 2.84 -2.95 12.15
N GLY A 245 2.62 -1.78 12.76
CA GLY A 245 3.58 -0.68 12.67
C GLY A 245 3.81 -0.21 11.22
N LYS A 246 5.04 0.16 10.87
CA LYS A 246 5.36 0.76 9.56
C LYS A 246 5.89 -0.28 8.58
N CYS A 247 5.06 -0.81 7.69
CA CYS A 247 5.51 -1.83 6.74
C CYS A 247 5.43 -1.39 5.29
N LYS A 248 6.34 -1.93 4.47
CA LYS A 248 6.37 -1.75 3.02
C LYS A 248 6.31 -3.09 2.31
N ILE A 249 5.42 -3.25 1.35
CA ILE A 249 5.33 -4.44 0.48
C ILE A 249 5.41 -3.95 -0.97
N ILE A 250 6.54 -4.19 -1.64
CA ILE A 250 6.88 -3.51 -2.90
C ILE A 250 7.27 -4.52 -3.97
N ASN A 251 6.68 -4.43 -5.16
CA ASN A 251 7.04 -5.30 -6.30
C ASN A 251 6.93 -6.79 -5.92
N CYS A 252 5.85 -7.15 -5.23
CA CYS A 252 5.56 -8.52 -4.82
C CYS A 252 4.42 -9.09 -5.67
N LYS A 253 4.56 -10.33 -6.13
CA LYS A 253 3.57 -11.03 -6.94
C LYS A 253 3.07 -12.29 -6.23
N ASN A 254 1.78 -12.34 -5.99
CA ASN A 254 1.10 -13.54 -5.50
C ASN A 254 0.63 -14.41 -6.68
N ASN A 255 1.19 -15.60 -6.81
CA ASN A 255 0.68 -16.70 -7.63
C ASN A 255 0.12 -17.85 -6.76
N VAL A 256 -0.05 -17.64 -5.45
CA VAL A 256 -0.62 -18.63 -4.53
C VAL A 256 -2.14 -18.65 -4.68
N ASN A 257 -2.69 -19.84 -4.91
CA ASN A 257 -4.14 -20.06 -4.82
C ASN A 257 -4.54 -20.21 -3.35
N VAL A 258 -5.45 -19.36 -2.88
CA VAL A 258 -5.93 -19.39 -1.50
C VAL A 258 -7.39 -19.83 -1.53
N SER A 259 -7.71 -20.94 -0.89
CA SER A 259 -9.08 -21.46 -0.84
C SER A 259 -9.50 -21.77 0.58
N LYS A 260 -10.78 -21.53 0.87
CA LYS A 260 -11.40 -21.88 2.14
C LYS A 260 -12.58 -22.80 1.92
N LYS A 261 -12.73 -23.84 2.74
CA LYS A 261 -13.84 -24.82 2.63
C LYS A 261 -15.01 -24.53 3.60
N THR A 262 -14.77 -23.70 4.62
CA THR A 262 -15.76 -23.28 5.63
C THR A 262 -16.01 -21.76 5.63
N VAL A 263 -17.04 -21.30 6.35
CA VAL A 263 -17.18 -19.87 6.68
C VAL A 263 -15.99 -19.44 7.53
N GLY A 264 -15.56 -18.18 7.52
CA GLY A 264 -14.46 -17.72 8.36
C GLY A 264 -13.85 -16.39 7.99
N ARG A 265 -12.65 -16.10 8.51
CA ARG A 265 -11.96 -14.80 8.43
C ARG A 265 -11.52 -14.40 7.02
N GLU A 266 -10.87 -13.25 6.94
CA GLU A 266 -10.35 -12.61 5.73
C GLU A 266 -9.35 -13.47 4.95
N THR A 267 -9.41 -13.35 3.62
CA THR A 267 -8.45 -13.95 2.69
C THR A 267 -7.95 -12.92 1.68
N ALA A 268 -6.66 -12.93 1.36
CA ALA A 268 -6.10 -11.97 0.41
C ALA A 268 -4.97 -12.49 -0.47
N GLY A 269 -4.61 -11.76 -1.53
CA GLY A 269 -3.47 -12.13 -2.37
C GLY A 269 -2.14 -11.72 -1.74
N VAL A 270 -2.06 -10.46 -1.28
CA VAL A 270 -0.80 -9.88 -0.83
C VAL A 270 -0.76 -9.72 0.69
N LEU A 271 -1.77 -9.07 1.28
CA LEU A 271 -1.85 -8.79 2.71
C LEU A 271 -3.21 -9.20 3.29
N GLY A 272 -3.25 -10.13 4.24
CA GLY A 272 -4.50 -10.51 4.89
C GLY A 272 -5.15 -9.34 5.65
N CYS A 273 -4.39 -8.70 6.54
CA CYS A 273 -4.88 -7.62 7.40
C CYS A 273 -3.84 -6.51 7.63
N ALA A 274 -4.23 -5.25 7.41
CA ALA A 274 -3.51 -4.07 7.90
C ALA A 274 -4.08 -3.65 9.26
N TYR A 275 -3.35 -3.92 10.35
CA TYR A 275 -3.89 -3.84 11.70
C TYR A 275 -4.05 -2.39 12.21
N VAL A 276 -4.73 -2.23 13.34
CA VAL A 276 -4.91 -0.90 13.96
C VAL A 276 -3.55 -0.27 14.28
N ASN A 277 -3.42 1.03 14.05
CA ASN A 277 -2.19 1.82 14.21
C ASN A 277 -1.01 1.38 13.32
N SER A 278 -1.26 0.57 12.28
CA SER A 278 -0.25 0.33 11.25
C SER A 278 -0.21 1.47 10.23
N ASP A 279 0.95 1.75 9.66
CA ASP A 279 1.14 2.54 8.44
C ASP A 279 1.72 1.62 7.36
N ILE A 280 0.88 1.16 6.44
CA ILE A 280 1.26 0.18 5.42
C ILE A 280 1.35 0.87 4.05
N THR A 281 2.46 0.66 3.35
CA THR A 281 2.61 1.04 1.94
C THR A 281 2.69 -0.20 1.08
N ILE A 282 1.82 -0.31 0.07
CA ILE A 282 1.86 -1.35 -0.95
C ILE A 282 2.09 -0.70 -2.32
N GLU A 283 3.13 -1.13 -3.03
CA GLU A 283 3.48 -0.54 -4.33
C GLU A 283 3.82 -1.63 -5.35
N LYS A 284 3.29 -1.51 -6.58
CA LYS A 284 3.60 -2.44 -7.69
C LYS A 284 3.32 -3.91 -7.36
N CYS A 285 2.37 -4.17 -6.49
CA CYS A 285 2.04 -5.52 -6.08
C CYS A 285 0.93 -6.11 -6.95
N VAL A 286 1.01 -7.40 -7.19
CA VAL A 286 0.12 -8.11 -8.11
C VAL A 286 -0.47 -9.33 -7.45
N ASN A 287 -1.78 -9.51 -7.55
CA ASN A 287 -2.40 -10.81 -7.32
C ASN A 287 -2.79 -11.47 -8.62
N ALA A 288 -2.23 -12.63 -8.89
CA ALA A 288 -2.58 -13.51 -10.01
C ALA A 288 -3.16 -14.86 -9.54
N GLY A 289 -2.94 -15.23 -8.28
CA GLY A 289 -3.55 -16.41 -7.67
C GLY A 289 -5.07 -16.28 -7.54
N THR A 290 -5.77 -17.42 -7.63
CA THR A 290 -7.21 -17.51 -7.39
C THR A 290 -7.48 -17.47 -5.89
N ILE A 291 -8.41 -16.64 -5.46
CA ILE A 291 -8.77 -16.51 -4.04
C ILE A 291 -10.24 -16.85 -3.87
N LYS A 292 -10.53 -17.96 -3.21
CA LYS A 292 -11.89 -18.41 -2.88
C LYS A 292 -12.05 -18.44 -1.37
N GLY A 293 -12.48 -17.31 -0.80
CA GLY A 293 -12.51 -17.12 0.64
C GLY A 293 -13.91 -17.16 1.27
N ALA A 294 -13.93 -16.91 2.58
CA ALA A 294 -15.13 -16.61 3.33
C ALA A 294 -15.26 -15.10 3.56
N ASN A 295 -15.12 -14.51 4.74
CA ASN A 295 -15.72 -13.19 5.08
C ASN A 295 -15.33 -12.00 4.17
N ALA A 296 -14.03 -11.77 3.99
CA ALA A 296 -13.50 -10.63 3.26
C ALA A 296 -12.42 -11.10 2.28
N VAL A 297 -12.71 -11.04 0.98
CA VAL A 297 -11.86 -11.57 -0.09
C VAL A 297 -11.27 -10.42 -0.90
N GLY A 298 -9.99 -10.13 -0.68
CA GLY A 298 -9.30 -9.01 -1.32
C GLY A 298 -8.22 -9.48 -2.28
N GLY A 299 -8.16 -8.96 -3.50
CA GLY A 299 -7.05 -9.30 -4.39
C GLY A 299 -5.71 -8.84 -3.82
N ILE A 300 -5.64 -7.61 -3.28
CA ILE A 300 -4.41 -7.11 -2.63
C ILE A 300 -4.52 -7.24 -1.10
N ILE A 301 -5.50 -6.57 -0.48
CA ILE A 301 -5.72 -6.57 0.97
C ILE A 301 -7.09 -7.13 1.33
N GLY A 302 -7.15 -8.03 2.31
CA GLY A 302 -8.40 -8.52 2.87
C GLY A 302 -9.11 -7.42 3.66
N THR A 303 -8.58 -7.08 4.83
CA THR A 303 -9.17 -6.07 5.71
C THR A 303 -8.17 -4.99 6.13
N VAL A 304 -8.67 -3.75 6.27
CA VAL A 304 -7.91 -2.59 6.74
C VAL A 304 -8.55 -2.00 7.99
N TYR A 305 -7.72 -1.87 9.03
CA TYR A 305 -7.99 -1.17 10.28
C TYR A 305 -6.98 -0.05 10.59
N GLY A 306 -5.87 0.01 9.86
CA GLY A 306 -4.82 1.03 9.99
C GLY A 306 -4.86 2.12 8.91
N THR A 307 -3.71 2.75 8.70
CA THR A 307 -3.40 3.62 7.56
C THR A 307 -2.81 2.78 6.42
N VAL A 308 -3.29 2.99 5.21
CA VAL A 308 -2.83 2.26 4.02
C VAL A 308 -2.66 3.19 2.83
N ILE A 309 -1.54 3.07 2.13
CA ILE A 309 -1.32 3.69 0.81
C ILE A 309 -1.03 2.57 -0.20
N ILE A 310 -1.80 2.50 -1.28
CA ILE A 310 -1.62 1.53 -2.36
C ILE A 310 -1.36 2.29 -3.67
N ASN A 311 -0.24 1.98 -4.32
CA ASN A 311 0.13 2.57 -5.60
C ASN A 311 0.42 1.47 -6.63
N ASP A 312 -0.02 1.69 -7.88
CA ASP A 312 0.36 0.90 -9.05
C ASP A 312 0.16 -0.62 -8.86
N SER A 313 -0.85 -1.02 -8.08
CA SER A 313 -1.07 -2.42 -7.68
C SER A 313 -2.36 -2.95 -8.28
N TYR A 314 -2.41 -4.23 -8.61
CA TYR A 314 -3.58 -4.77 -9.30
C TYR A 314 -3.86 -6.24 -9.04
N ASN A 315 -5.14 -6.57 -9.19
CA ASN A 315 -5.60 -7.94 -9.21
C ASN A 315 -5.91 -8.39 -10.64
N GLN A 316 -5.41 -9.56 -11.01
CA GLN A 316 -5.78 -10.29 -12.22
C GLN A 316 -6.29 -11.71 -11.90
N GLY A 317 -6.13 -12.19 -10.67
CA GLY A 317 -6.67 -13.48 -10.23
C GLY A 317 -8.19 -13.46 -10.04
N GLU A 318 -8.85 -14.60 -10.23
CA GLU A 318 -10.28 -14.74 -9.96
C GLU A 318 -10.53 -14.70 -8.45
N LEU A 319 -11.50 -13.89 -8.03
CA LEU A 319 -11.89 -13.76 -6.63
C LEU A 319 -13.32 -14.27 -6.45
N GLY A 320 -13.50 -15.19 -5.51
CA GLY A 320 -14.79 -15.81 -5.21
C GLY A 320 -15.04 -15.89 -3.71
N SER A 321 -16.31 -15.98 -3.32
CA SER A 321 -16.70 -16.35 -1.96
C SER A 321 -17.81 -17.40 -1.92
N PHE A 322 -17.78 -18.22 -0.86
CA PHE A 322 -18.79 -19.25 -0.63
C PHE A 322 -20.07 -18.68 0.01
N ASP A 323 -19.96 -17.72 0.94
CA ASP A 323 -21.10 -17.37 1.80
C ASP A 323 -21.15 -15.92 2.31
N THR A 324 -20.36 -15.00 1.74
CA THR A 324 -19.94 -13.80 2.51
C THR A 324 -20.05 -12.47 1.77
N PRO A 325 -19.95 -11.34 2.52
CA PRO A 325 -20.43 -10.08 2.00
C PRO A 325 -19.41 -9.17 1.35
N TYR A 326 -18.11 -9.48 1.29
CA TYR A 326 -17.12 -8.53 0.78
C TYR A 326 -16.13 -9.21 -0.16
N VAL A 327 -16.21 -8.89 -1.47
CA VAL A 327 -15.22 -9.31 -2.47
C VAL A 327 -14.75 -8.10 -3.26
N ALA A 328 -13.45 -7.86 -3.33
CA ALA A 328 -12.91 -6.76 -4.13
C ALA A 328 -11.53 -7.03 -4.71
N GLY A 329 -11.24 -6.43 -5.86
CA GLY A 329 -9.95 -6.57 -6.51
C GLY A 329 -8.79 -5.99 -5.71
N ILE A 330 -8.98 -4.88 -4.98
CA ILE A 330 -7.89 -4.28 -4.18
C ILE A 330 -8.12 -4.52 -2.68
N ILE A 331 -9.12 -3.87 -2.05
CA ILE A 331 -9.38 -3.98 -0.61
C ILE A 331 -10.79 -4.52 -0.36
N ALA A 332 -10.94 -5.68 0.29
CA ALA A 332 -12.30 -6.19 0.54
C ALA A 332 -13.06 -5.31 1.54
N ARG A 333 -12.42 -4.92 2.64
CA ARG A 333 -13.09 -4.16 3.71
C ARG A 333 -12.19 -3.13 4.37
N VAL A 334 -12.69 -1.90 4.50
CA VAL A 334 -12.13 -0.84 5.36
C VAL A 334 -13.11 -0.61 6.50
N SER A 335 -12.67 -0.77 7.75
CA SER A 335 -13.58 -0.82 8.89
C SER A 335 -12.92 -0.41 10.21
N THR A 336 -13.69 -0.48 11.28
CA THR A 336 -13.24 -0.30 12.65
C THR A 336 -13.16 -1.64 13.35
N LEU A 337 -12.23 -1.78 14.29
CA LEU A 337 -12.33 -2.80 15.32
C LEU A 337 -13.04 -2.18 16.53
N PRO A 338 -14.09 -2.82 17.07
CA PRO A 338 -14.68 -2.40 18.34
C PRO A 338 -13.59 -2.22 19.40
N ASP A 339 -13.64 -1.12 20.14
CA ASP A 339 -12.78 -0.80 21.29
C ASP A 339 -11.27 -0.63 21.04
N ILE A 340 -10.76 -0.93 19.85
CA ILE A 340 -9.32 -0.91 19.53
C ILE A 340 -8.94 0.30 18.66
N GLY A 341 -9.79 0.68 17.69
CA GLY A 341 -9.55 1.86 16.85
C GLY A 341 -10.13 1.77 15.45
N THR A 342 -9.92 2.85 14.70
CA THR A 342 -10.50 3.07 13.38
C THR A 342 -9.41 3.15 12.31
N ALA A 343 -9.73 2.70 11.09
CA ALA A 343 -8.91 3.04 9.93
C ALA A 343 -8.82 4.56 9.81
N LYS A 344 -7.64 5.07 9.43
CA LYS A 344 -7.37 6.51 9.40
C LYS A 344 -7.38 7.05 7.99
N ASN A 345 -6.31 6.82 7.23
CA ASN A 345 -6.20 7.26 5.85
C ASN A 345 -5.99 6.04 4.94
N VAL A 346 -6.85 5.88 3.94
CA VAL A 346 -6.73 4.87 2.89
C VAL A 346 -6.63 5.60 1.55
N GLU A 347 -5.48 5.48 0.90
CA GLU A 347 -5.21 6.07 -0.40
C GLU A 347 -4.92 4.97 -1.43
N ILE A 348 -5.61 5.00 -2.56
CA ILE A 348 -5.43 4.05 -3.65
C ILE A 348 -5.21 4.84 -4.94
N ASN A 349 -4.03 4.70 -5.53
CA ASN A 349 -3.66 5.36 -6.77
C ASN A 349 -3.26 4.34 -7.84
N ASN A 350 -3.61 4.62 -9.10
CA ASN A 350 -3.14 3.87 -10.27
C ASN A 350 -3.38 2.34 -10.16
N SER A 351 -4.40 1.94 -9.43
CA SER A 351 -4.61 0.55 -9.04
C SER A 351 -5.88 0.01 -9.66
N TYR A 352 -5.90 -1.27 -10.02
CA TYR A 352 -6.98 -1.78 -10.85
C TYR A 352 -7.30 -3.25 -10.65
N ASN A 353 -8.50 -3.62 -11.09
CA ASN A 353 -8.96 -4.99 -11.12
C ASN A 353 -9.22 -5.45 -12.56
N LYS A 354 -8.60 -6.56 -12.93
CA LYS A 354 -8.84 -7.33 -14.16
C LYS A 354 -9.46 -8.69 -13.88
N GLY A 355 -9.31 -9.21 -12.67
CA GLY A 355 -9.86 -10.51 -12.28
C GLY A 355 -11.37 -10.47 -12.07
N ASN A 356 -12.06 -11.53 -12.46
CA ASN A 356 -13.50 -11.65 -12.24
C ASN A 356 -13.82 -11.81 -10.75
N LEU A 357 -14.89 -11.14 -10.30
CA LEU A 357 -15.35 -11.13 -8.92
C LEU A 357 -16.70 -11.85 -8.82
N LYS A 358 -16.75 -12.91 -8.02
CA LYS A 358 -17.98 -13.63 -7.68
C LYS A 358 -18.28 -13.50 -6.20
N THR A 359 -19.37 -12.81 -5.86
CA THR A 359 -19.77 -12.51 -4.48
C THR A 359 -21.18 -13.02 -4.18
N GLN A 360 -21.54 -13.07 -2.90
CA GLN A 360 -22.90 -13.35 -2.42
C GLN A 360 -23.61 -12.09 -1.89
N ARG A 361 -22.92 -10.94 -1.72
CA ARG A 361 -23.55 -9.74 -1.13
C ARG A 361 -23.00 -8.40 -1.59
N ARG A 362 -21.72 -8.10 -1.36
CA ARG A 362 -21.14 -6.83 -1.80
C ARG A 362 -19.86 -7.08 -2.58
N ALA A 363 -19.71 -6.30 -3.63
CA ALA A 363 -18.49 -6.29 -4.40
C ALA A 363 -18.19 -4.89 -4.91
N GLY A 364 -16.89 -4.59 -4.95
CA GLY A 364 -16.35 -3.43 -5.63
C GLY A 364 -15.15 -3.87 -6.45
N GLY A 365 -14.96 -3.35 -7.66
CA GLY A 365 -13.74 -3.64 -8.40
C GLY A 365 -12.49 -3.24 -7.61
N ILE A 366 -12.56 -2.13 -6.86
CA ILE A 366 -11.47 -1.66 -5.99
C ILE A 366 -11.76 -1.94 -4.51
N ILE A 367 -12.92 -1.51 -3.98
CA ILE A 367 -13.28 -1.71 -2.55
C ILE A 367 -14.70 -2.27 -2.40
N ALA A 368 -14.92 -3.36 -1.66
CA ALA A 368 -16.30 -3.87 -1.48
C ALA A 368 -17.08 -3.06 -0.44
N PHE A 369 -16.44 -2.69 0.67
CA PHE A 369 -17.10 -1.97 1.76
C PHE A 369 -16.14 -1.05 2.51
N CYS A 370 -16.57 0.21 2.70
CA CYS A 370 -15.86 1.19 3.51
C CYS A 370 -16.80 1.80 4.55
N SER A 371 -16.40 1.76 5.82
CA SER A 371 -17.17 2.30 6.93
C SER A 371 -16.32 3.01 7.99
N SER A 372 -15.15 3.53 7.59
CA SER A 372 -14.22 4.18 8.50
C SER A 372 -13.15 4.98 7.75
N GLY A 373 -12.62 6.00 8.42
CA GLY A 373 -11.48 6.79 7.97
C GLY A 373 -11.78 7.76 6.83
N THR A 374 -10.72 8.33 6.30
CA THR A 374 -10.67 9.08 5.05
C THR A 374 -10.24 8.14 3.92
N LEU A 375 -11.02 8.11 2.84
CA LEU A 375 -10.77 7.31 1.66
C LEU A 375 -10.55 8.21 0.44
N THR A 376 -9.43 8.02 -0.25
CA THR A 376 -9.17 8.62 -1.57
C THR A 376 -8.83 7.52 -2.57
N ILE A 377 -9.59 7.44 -3.66
CA ILE A 377 -9.31 6.55 -4.79
C ILE A 377 -9.09 7.43 -6.01
N ASN A 378 -7.91 7.33 -6.62
CA ASN A 378 -7.54 8.12 -7.77
C ASN A 378 -6.98 7.23 -8.90
N ASN A 379 -7.32 7.58 -10.14
CA ASN A 379 -6.78 6.94 -11.33
C ASN A 379 -6.87 5.40 -11.29
N SER A 380 -8.02 4.88 -10.83
CA SER A 380 -8.19 3.46 -10.55
C SER A 380 -9.38 2.91 -11.33
N TYR A 381 -9.31 1.65 -11.74
CA TYR A 381 -10.35 1.11 -12.61
C TYR A 381 -10.68 -0.35 -12.42
N ASN A 382 -11.86 -0.72 -12.89
CA ASN A 382 -12.32 -2.08 -12.98
C ASN A 382 -12.60 -2.50 -14.41
N SER A 383 -12.05 -3.65 -14.77
CA SER A 383 -12.19 -4.32 -16.06
C SER A 383 -12.50 -5.81 -15.91
N GLY A 384 -12.44 -6.36 -14.69
CA GLY A 384 -12.95 -7.70 -14.37
C GLY A 384 -14.46 -7.66 -14.13
N GLU A 385 -15.18 -8.70 -14.56
CA GLU A 385 -16.63 -8.75 -14.37
C GLU A 385 -17.00 -8.90 -12.90
N ILE A 386 -18.11 -8.30 -12.49
CA ILE A 386 -18.63 -8.41 -11.12
C ILE A 386 -19.98 -9.12 -11.15
N GLN A 387 -20.04 -10.30 -10.54
CA GLN A 387 -21.20 -11.15 -10.50
C GLN A 387 -21.65 -11.43 -9.06
N VAL A 388 -22.95 -11.31 -8.81
CA VAL A 388 -23.60 -11.89 -7.62
C VAL A 388 -24.24 -13.23 -7.96
N ALA A 389 -23.83 -14.28 -7.24
CA ALA A 389 -24.30 -15.66 -7.48
C ALA A 389 -25.61 -15.96 -6.74
N ASN A 390 -25.73 -15.60 -5.46
CA ASN A 390 -26.97 -15.70 -4.68
C ASN A 390 -27.05 -14.50 -3.71
N ALA A 391 -28.16 -13.75 -3.72
CA ALA A 391 -28.39 -12.68 -2.77
C ALA A 391 -29.69 -12.89 -2.00
N ASP A 392 -29.61 -13.66 -0.91
CA ASP A 392 -30.71 -13.83 0.04
C ASP A 392 -31.00 -12.56 0.85
N THR A 393 -30.20 -11.50 0.65
CA THR A 393 -30.27 -10.20 1.32
C THR A 393 -29.86 -9.06 0.37
N THR A 394 -30.10 -7.80 0.79
CA THR A 394 -29.75 -6.61 0.00
C THR A 394 -28.26 -6.58 -0.34
N SER A 395 -27.97 -6.43 -1.63
CA SER A 395 -26.62 -6.49 -2.18
C SER A 395 -26.19 -5.16 -2.80
N TYR A 396 -24.90 -4.87 -2.80
CA TYR A 396 -24.34 -3.60 -3.29
C TYR A 396 -23.13 -3.86 -4.18
N LEU A 397 -23.23 -3.49 -5.46
CA LEU A 397 -22.22 -3.75 -6.48
C LEU A 397 -21.80 -2.44 -7.12
N GLY A 398 -20.52 -2.10 -7.01
CA GLY A 398 -19.94 -0.95 -7.67
C GLY A 398 -18.76 -1.34 -8.53
N GLY A 399 -18.56 -0.67 -9.66
CA GLY A 399 -17.35 -0.90 -10.43
C GLY A 399 -16.10 -0.47 -9.67
N ILE A 400 -16.17 0.57 -8.84
CA ILE A 400 -15.06 0.99 -7.97
C ILE A 400 -15.34 0.59 -6.51
N ILE A 401 -16.42 1.11 -5.92
CA ILE A 401 -16.78 0.83 -4.52
C ILE A 401 -18.15 0.14 -4.42
N GLY A 402 -18.24 -0.99 -3.72
CA GLY A 402 -19.51 -1.65 -3.45
C GLY A 402 -20.44 -0.80 -2.58
N ARG A 403 -20.01 -0.45 -1.36
CA ARG A 403 -20.79 0.42 -0.47
C ARG A 403 -19.93 1.28 0.45
N THR A 404 -20.34 2.53 0.63
CA THR A 404 -19.87 3.41 1.72
C THR A 404 -20.91 3.50 2.84
N GLN A 405 -20.46 3.60 4.09
CA GLN A 405 -21.33 3.64 5.25
C GLN A 405 -20.76 4.53 6.37
N GLN A 406 -21.63 5.20 7.12
CA GLN A 406 -21.20 5.95 8.30
C GLN A 406 -20.74 5.01 9.44
N PRO A 407 -19.72 5.40 10.23
CA PRO A 407 -18.99 6.67 10.13
C PRO A 407 -17.87 6.59 9.08
N ILE A 408 -17.82 7.55 8.17
CA ILE A 408 -16.67 7.76 7.30
C ILE A 408 -16.40 9.25 7.32
N GLU A 409 -15.13 9.64 7.45
CA GLU A 409 -14.78 11.06 7.56
C GLU A 409 -14.91 11.74 6.20
N LYS A 410 -14.47 11.06 5.15
CA LYS A 410 -14.47 11.54 3.77
C LYS A 410 -14.26 10.38 2.79
N CYS A 411 -14.93 10.43 1.64
CA CYS A 411 -14.68 9.56 0.51
C CYS A 411 -14.58 10.39 -0.77
N ILE A 412 -13.45 10.30 -1.47
CA ILE A 412 -13.26 10.88 -2.80
C ILE A 412 -12.91 9.76 -3.77
N ILE A 413 -13.66 9.69 -4.87
CA ILE A 413 -13.33 8.85 -6.03
C ILE A 413 -13.07 9.80 -7.21
N SER A 414 -11.83 9.86 -7.69
CA SER A 414 -11.40 10.72 -8.78
C SER A 414 -10.78 9.95 -9.93
N ASN A 415 -10.95 10.42 -11.17
CA ASN A 415 -10.28 9.88 -12.35
C ASN A 415 -10.44 8.35 -12.47
N SER A 416 -11.58 7.80 -12.08
CA SER A 416 -11.74 6.36 -11.90
C SER A 416 -12.91 5.85 -12.73
N TYR A 417 -12.83 4.60 -13.18
CA TYR A 417 -13.78 4.12 -14.15
C TYR A 417 -14.06 2.62 -14.11
N ASN A 418 -15.22 2.25 -14.63
CA ASN A 418 -15.61 0.87 -14.83
C ASN A 418 -15.94 0.62 -16.31
N ILE A 419 -15.29 -0.39 -16.88
CA ILE A 419 -15.54 -0.81 -18.27
C ILE A 419 -16.16 -2.21 -18.38
N SER A 420 -16.30 -2.94 -17.26
CA SER A 420 -16.79 -4.31 -17.26
C SER A 420 -18.24 -4.42 -16.78
N ASN A 421 -18.83 -5.58 -17.08
CA ASN A 421 -20.21 -5.86 -16.71
C ASN A 421 -20.35 -6.07 -15.20
N ILE A 422 -21.42 -5.51 -14.65
CA ILE A 422 -21.85 -5.74 -13.27
C ILE A 422 -23.26 -6.28 -13.32
N TYR A 423 -23.44 -7.54 -12.92
CA TYR A 423 -24.72 -8.21 -13.11
C TYR A 423 -25.06 -9.21 -12.02
N SER A 424 -26.33 -9.59 -12.01
CA SER A 424 -26.86 -10.68 -11.21
C SER A 424 -27.78 -11.55 -12.06
N GLU A 425 -27.58 -12.87 -12.01
CA GLU A 425 -28.34 -13.84 -12.82
C GLU A 425 -29.72 -14.17 -12.23
N LYS A 426 -29.93 -13.96 -10.93
CA LYS A 426 -31.18 -14.31 -10.23
C LYS A 426 -31.97 -13.08 -9.79
N GLN A 427 -33.29 -13.19 -9.77
CA GLN A 427 -34.17 -12.26 -9.03
C GLN A 427 -33.88 -12.44 -7.54
N SER A 428 -32.89 -11.72 -7.03
CA SER A 428 -32.51 -11.74 -5.63
C SER A 428 -33.31 -10.70 -4.84
N LYS A 429 -33.13 -10.66 -3.50
CA LYS A 429 -33.57 -9.49 -2.74
C LYS A 429 -32.74 -8.26 -3.16
N ASN A 430 -33.38 -7.10 -3.15
CA ASN A 430 -32.87 -5.76 -3.52
C ASN A 430 -31.36 -5.67 -3.86
N ILE A 431 -31.00 -5.72 -5.14
CA ILE A 431 -29.63 -5.52 -5.61
C ILE A 431 -29.44 -4.08 -6.06
N ALA A 432 -28.58 -3.33 -5.37
CA ALA A 432 -28.16 -2.00 -5.78
C ALA A 432 -26.87 -2.07 -6.61
N THR A 433 -26.91 -1.53 -7.81
CA THR A 433 -25.79 -1.58 -8.76
C THR A 433 -25.46 -0.17 -9.23
N GLY A 434 -24.18 0.20 -9.19
CA GLY A 434 -23.67 1.46 -9.72
C GLY A 434 -22.41 1.24 -10.54
N GLY A 435 -22.23 1.99 -11.62
CA GLY A 435 -21.01 1.89 -12.43
C GLY A 435 -19.75 2.25 -11.65
N ILE A 436 -19.83 3.21 -10.73
CA ILE A 436 -18.73 3.60 -9.84
C ILE A 436 -18.99 3.15 -8.40
N LEU A 437 -20.16 3.50 -7.85
CA LEU A 437 -20.52 3.23 -6.45
C LEU A 437 -21.83 2.44 -6.37
N GLY A 438 -21.82 1.25 -5.77
CA GLY A 438 -23.03 0.43 -5.65
C GLY A 438 -24.09 1.03 -4.72
N GLY A 439 -23.67 1.59 -3.58
CA GLY A 439 -24.56 2.37 -2.73
C GLY A 439 -23.86 3.27 -1.73
N ASN A 440 -24.48 4.41 -1.47
CA ASN A 440 -23.99 5.41 -0.52
C ASN A 440 -24.89 5.46 0.73
N ASN A 441 -24.29 5.29 1.89
CA ASN A 441 -24.91 5.65 3.18
C ASN A 441 -24.03 6.63 3.96
N SER A 442 -22.93 7.11 3.37
CA SER A 442 -22.10 8.16 3.96
C SER A 442 -22.68 9.55 3.79
N ASP A 443 -22.29 10.45 4.68
CA ASP A 443 -22.55 11.89 4.65
C ASP A 443 -21.42 12.70 4.00
N ASN A 444 -20.41 12.05 3.40
CA ASN A 444 -19.29 12.72 2.77
C ASN A 444 -18.65 11.92 1.62
N THR A 445 -19.44 11.57 0.59
CA THR A 445 -18.90 10.96 -0.64
C THR A 445 -18.93 11.92 -1.82
N THR A 446 -17.79 12.04 -2.51
CA THR A 446 -17.62 12.81 -3.75
C THR A 446 -17.10 11.90 -4.87
N ILE A 447 -17.79 11.87 -6.00
CA ILE A 447 -17.38 11.20 -7.23
C ILE A 447 -17.08 12.27 -8.26
N ILE A 448 -15.87 12.28 -8.81
CA ILE A 448 -15.40 13.33 -9.70
C ILE A 448 -14.61 12.77 -10.87
N ASN A 449 -14.88 13.28 -12.07
CA ASN A 449 -14.11 12.89 -13.26
C ASN A 449 -14.10 11.37 -13.49
N CYS A 450 -15.25 10.72 -13.30
CA CYS A 450 -15.39 9.26 -13.36
C CYS A 450 -16.30 8.85 -14.52
N TYR A 451 -16.14 7.62 -15.03
CA TYR A 451 -17.06 7.11 -16.03
C TYR A 451 -17.37 5.62 -15.93
N ASN A 452 -18.54 5.24 -16.44
CA ASN A 452 -18.93 3.86 -16.64
C ASN A 452 -19.32 3.59 -18.10
N THR A 453 -18.65 2.62 -18.72
CA THR A 453 -19.02 2.08 -20.04
C THR A 453 -19.51 0.63 -19.95
N GLY A 454 -19.30 -0.04 -18.82
CA GLY A 454 -19.75 -1.41 -18.58
C GLY A 454 -21.27 -1.54 -18.41
N SER A 455 -21.85 -2.68 -18.81
CA SER A 455 -23.29 -2.90 -18.63
C SER A 455 -23.63 -3.21 -17.17
N LEU A 456 -24.73 -2.61 -16.69
CA LEU A 456 -25.20 -2.73 -15.32
C LEU A 456 -26.55 -3.44 -15.29
N ASN A 457 -26.67 -4.49 -14.48
CA ASN A 457 -27.91 -5.26 -14.29
C ASN A 457 -28.15 -5.53 -12.80
N GLY A 458 -29.28 -5.05 -12.29
CA GLY A 458 -29.66 -5.11 -10.88
C GLY A 458 -31.11 -4.70 -10.66
N ASP A 459 -31.54 -4.57 -9.41
CA ASP A 459 -32.91 -4.13 -9.10
C ASP A 459 -32.99 -2.61 -8.98
N TYR A 460 -32.01 -2.01 -8.28
CA TYR A 460 -31.83 -0.57 -8.07
C TYR A 460 -30.54 -0.16 -8.77
N THR A 461 -30.62 0.03 -10.08
CA THR A 461 -29.44 0.23 -10.91
C THR A 461 -29.31 1.70 -11.31
N ALA A 462 -28.11 2.26 -11.22
CA ALA A 462 -27.84 3.56 -11.82
C ALA A 462 -26.44 3.67 -12.43
N GLY A 463 -26.26 4.57 -13.39
CA GLY A 463 -25.04 4.64 -14.19
C GLY A 463 -23.77 4.95 -13.42
N ILE A 464 -23.81 5.86 -12.45
CA ILE A 464 -22.64 6.25 -11.64
C ILE A 464 -22.76 5.70 -10.22
N ALA A 465 -23.80 6.09 -9.50
CA ALA A 465 -23.99 5.70 -8.10
C ALA A 465 -25.37 5.06 -7.93
N GLY A 466 -25.42 3.80 -7.51
CA GLY A 466 -26.65 3.03 -7.38
C GLY A 466 -27.60 3.57 -6.31
N PHE A 467 -27.72 2.85 -5.19
CA PHE A 467 -28.66 3.24 -4.13
C PHE A 467 -28.02 4.12 -3.07
N SER A 468 -28.36 5.41 -3.08
CA SER A 468 -27.98 6.36 -2.05
C SER A 468 -29.12 6.55 -1.05
N ALA A 469 -28.88 6.19 0.22
CA ALA A 469 -29.88 6.30 1.26
C ALA A 469 -29.30 6.49 2.66
N GLY A 470 -29.67 7.61 3.28
CA GLY A 470 -29.52 7.86 4.71
C GLY A 470 -30.70 7.31 5.53
N THR A 471 -30.64 7.53 6.82
CA THR A 471 -31.74 7.29 7.77
C THR A 471 -32.15 8.62 8.42
N VAL A 472 -33.30 8.62 9.14
CA VAL A 472 -33.80 9.80 9.87
C VAL A 472 -32.71 10.43 10.76
N ASP A 473 -31.93 9.58 11.43
CA ASP A 473 -30.89 10.02 12.38
C ASP A 473 -29.53 10.27 11.70
N LYS A 474 -29.35 9.79 10.47
CA LYS A 474 -28.07 9.81 9.74
C LYS A 474 -28.32 10.05 8.26
N ASN A 475 -28.48 11.33 7.90
CA ASN A 475 -28.59 11.74 6.50
C ASN A 475 -27.33 11.32 5.73
N SER A 476 -27.49 10.98 4.45
CA SER A 476 -26.36 10.76 3.54
C SER A 476 -26.19 11.92 2.57
N TYR A 477 -24.97 12.12 2.08
CA TYR A 477 -24.62 13.12 1.08
C TYR A 477 -23.77 12.49 -0.01
N LEU A 478 -24.12 12.82 -1.24
CA LEU A 478 -23.43 12.38 -2.44
C LEU A 478 -23.25 13.57 -3.39
N GLN A 479 -22.01 13.82 -3.79
CA GLN A 479 -21.69 14.77 -4.85
C GLN A 479 -21.17 14.02 -6.08
N ILE A 480 -21.69 14.33 -7.27
CA ILE A 480 -21.22 13.77 -8.54
C ILE A 480 -20.86 14.93 -9.48
N ILE A 481 -19.60 14.96 -9.91
CA ILE A 481 -19.05 16.05 -10.72
C ILE A 481 -18.37 15.50 -11.98
N ASN A 482 -18.62 16.13 -13.13
CA ASN A 482 -17.92 15.87 -14.38
C ASN A 482 -17.78 14.37 -14.71
N SER A 483 -18.88 13.63 -14.60
CA SER A 483 -18.86 12.17 -14.68
C SER A 483 -19.94 11.68 -15.62
N TYR A 484 -19.71 10.55 -16.31
CA TYR A 484 -20.70 10.06 -17.27
C TYR A 484 -20.93 8.55 -17.26
N ASN A 485 -22.13 8.14 -17.66
CA ASN A 485 -22.45 6.75 -17.95
C ASN A 485 -22.85 6.58 -19.42
N SER A 486 -22.12 5.75 -20.15
CA SER A 486 -22.52 5.23 -21.47
C SER A 486 -22.89 3.75 -21.44
N GLY A 487 -22.63 3.07 -20.32
CA GLY A 487 -22.99 1.66 -20.13
C GLY A 487 -24.50 1.43 -20.13
N LYS A 488 -24.92 0.29 -20.70
CA LYS A 488 -26.32 -0.13 -20.70
C LYS A 488 -26.81 -0.40 -19.28
N ILE A 489 -27.93 0.20 -18.90
CA ILE A 489 -28.57 0.01 -17.59
C ILE A 489 -29.81 -0.88 -17.72
N VAL A 490 -29.85 -1.93 -16.91
CA VAL A 490 -31.00 -2.80 -16.71
C VAL A 490 -31.36 -2.79 -15.23
N GLY A 491 -32.43 -2.07 -14.90
CA GLY A 491 -32.96 -1.96 -13.54
C GLY A 491 -34.32 -2.63 -13.43
N ARG A 492 -34.43 -3.73 -12.68
CA ARG A 492 -35.69 -4.50 -12.57
C ARG A 492 -36.79 -3.77 -11.80
N LYS A 493 -36.41 -2.91 -10.85
CA LYS A 493 -37.33 -2.07 -10.08
C LYS A 493 -37.13 -0.59 -10.40
N TYR A 494 -35.87 -0.16 -10.55
CA TYR A 494 -35.49 1.22 -10.83
C TYR A 494 -34.24 1.27 -11.71
N ALA A 495 -34.22 2.21 -12.65
CA ALA A 495 -33.08 2.52 -13.51
C ALA A 495 -32.87 4.03 -13.54
N GLY A 496 -31.70 4.52 -13.12
CA GLY A 496 -31.31 5.94 -13.21
C GLY A 496 -30.06 6.15 -14.04
N GLY A 497 -30.04 7.16 -14.92
CA GLY A 497 -28.89 7.45 -15.77
C GLY A 497 -27.62 7.78 -14.98
N ILE A 498 -27.77 8.46 -13.84
CA ILE A 498 -26.66 8.86 -12.95
C ILE A 498 -26.81 8.24 -11.57
N THR A 499 -27.94 8.49 -10.89
CA THR A 499 -28.13 8.08 -9.49
C THR A 499 -29.61 8.00 -9.12
N LYS A 500 -29.89 7.68 -7.86
CA LYS A 500 -31.22 7.69 -7.25
C LYS A 500 -31.22 8.50 -5.95
N GLU A 501 -32.23 9.36 -5.81
CA GLU A 501 -32.51 10.11 -4.59
C GLU A 501 -33.43 9.34 -3.62
N SER A 502 -33.26 9.61 -2.33
CA SER A 502 -34.13 9.11 -1.26
C SER A 502 -34.34 10.18 -0.18
N SER A 503 -35.40 10.05 0.63
CA SER A 503 -35.90 11.09 1.54
C SER A 503 -34.91 11.63 2.59
N TYR A 504 -33.80 10.93 2.84
CA TYR A 504 -32.75 11.33 3.80
C TYR A 504 -31.37 11.43 3.11
N THR A 505 -31.38 11.73 1.81
CA THR A 505 -30.17 11.86 1.00
C THR A 505 -30.13 13.22 0.35
N LYS A 506 -29.05 13.96 0.57
CA LYS A 506 -28.72 15.14 -0.22
C LYS A 506 -27.86 14.72 -1.40
N ILE A 507 -28.29 15.06 -2.61
CA ILE A 507 -27.52 14.85 -3.84
C ILE A 507 -27.16 16.22 -4.43
N ASP A 508 -25.91 16.39 -4.86
CA ASP A 508 -25.42 17.57 -5.57
C ASP A 508 -24.77 17.10 -6.89
N ILE A 509 -25.40 17.43 -8.02
CA ILE A 509 -24.93 16.99 -9.35
C ILE A 509 -24.46 18.20 -10.15
N LYS A 510 -23.24 18.09 -10.70
CA LYS A 510 -22.67 19.11 -11.60
C LYS A 510 -22.03 18.45 -12.79
N ASN A 511 -22.50 18.78 -14.00
CA ASN A 511 -21.92 18.27 -15.24
C ASN A 511 -21.88 16.73 -15.25
N ALA A 512 -23.00 16.09 -14.93
CA ALA A 512 -23.13 14.64 -15.03
C ALA A 512 -23.97 14.27 -16.25
N TYR A 513 -23.48 13.28 -17.01
CA TYR A 513 -24.02 12.96 -18.33
C TYR A 513 -24.37 11.49 -18.46
N TYR A 514 -25.44 11.17 -19.18
CA TYR A 514 -25.80 9.78 -19.43
C TYR A 514 -26.31 9.56 -20.85
N LEU A 515 -26.07 8.35 -21.37
CA LEU A 515 -26.56 7.96 -22.68
C LEU A 515 -28.09 7.99 -22.71
N LYS A 516 -28.63 8.72 -23.68
CA LYS A 516 -30.06 8.85 -23.90
C LYS A 516 -30.67 7.50 -24.29
N VAL A 517 -31.60 7.04 -23.47
CA VAL A 517 -32.43 5.85 -23.67
C VAL A 517 -33.87 6.22 -23.35
N ASP A 518 -34.82 5.66 -24.08
CA ASP A 518 -36.24 5.92 -23.86
C ASP A 518 -36.65 5.64 -22.40
N ASN A 519 -37.38 6.60 -21.82
CA ASN A 519 -37.90 6.54 -20.44
C ASN A 519 -36.85 6.46 -19.33
N LEU A 520 -35.57 6.70 -19.62
CA LEU A 520 -34.51 6.79 -18.60
C LEU A 520 -34.34 8.23 -18.12
N VAL A 521 -34.58 8.45 -16.83
CA VAL A 521 -34.27 9.72 -16.15
C VAL A 521 -32.89 9.63 -15.50
N GLY A 522 -32.20 10.75 -15.35
CA GLY A 522 -30.86 10.80 -14.79
C GLY A 522 -30.85 10.60 -13.28
N ILE A 523 -31.69 11.34 -12.56
CA ILE A 523 -31.89 11.21 -11.11
C ILE A 523 -33.26 10.61 -10.81
N GLN A 524 -33.28 9.32 -10.47
CA GLN A 524 -34.53 8.65 -10.11
C GLN A 524 -35.08 9.19 -8.78
N ASN A 525 -36.41 9.41 -8.72
CA ASN A 525 -37.15 9.93 -7.57
C ASN A 525 -36.84 11.38 -7.15
N SER A 526 -36.10 12.14 -7.97
CA SER A 526 -35.92 13.56 -7.72
C SER A 526 -37.04 14.40 -8.33
N LYS A 527 -37.28 15.57 -7.74
CA LYS A 527 -38.17 16.60 -8.30
C LYS A 527 -37.49 17.41 -9.41
N THR A 528 -36.16 17.41 -9.43
CA THR A 528 -35.32 18.15 -10.37
C THR A 528 -34.22 17.23 -10.86
N ASP A 529 -34.03 17.15 -12.17
CA ASP A 529 -32.91 16.41 -12.75
C ASP A 529 -31.81 17.40 -13.14
N GLU A 530 -30.72 17.41 -12.37
CA GLU A 530 -29.54 18.26 -12.59
C GLU A 530 -28.52 17.61 -13.54
N SER A 531 -28.84 16.45 -14.09
CA SER A 531 -28.00 15.75 -15.07
C SER A 531 -28.50 15.95 -16.51
N THR A 532 -27.65 15.59 -17.47
CA THR A 532 -27.92 15.80 -18.90
C THR A 532 -27.93 14.47 -19.67
N SER A 533 -29.04 14.17 -20.35
CA SER A 533 -29.09 13.06 -21.31
C SER A 533 -28.49 13.47 -22.66
N LEU A 534 -27.59 12.68 -23.21
CA LEU A 534 -26.91 12.97 -24.48
C LEU A 534 -27.07 11.82 -25.48
N THR A 535 -27.07 12.12 -26.78
CA THR A 535 -27.08 11.09 -27.83
C THR A 535 -25.74 10.34 -27.85
N GLU A 536 -25.76 9.10 -28.35
CA GLU A 536 -24.53 8.33 -28.54
C GLU A 536 -23.51 9.07 -29.43
N GLU A 537 -24.00 9.65 -30.53
CA GLU A 537 -23.19 10.43 -31.47
C GLU A 537 -22.46 11.59 -30.79
N TYR A 538 -23.18 12.39 -29.97
CA TYR A 538 -22.55 13.50 -29.26
C TYR A 538 -21.61 13.01 -28.15
N MET A 539 -21.98 11.98 -27.38
CA MET A 539 -21.09 11.41 -26.36
C MET A 539 -19.81 10.81 -26.93
N LYS A 540 -19.77 10.46 -28.21
CA LYS A 540 -18.59 10.00 -28.94
C LYS A 540 -17.88 11.12 -29.70
N SER A 541 -18.29 12.37 -29.56
CA SER A 541 -17.72 13.51 -30.30
C SER A 541 -16.48 14.11 -29.63
N GLU A 542 -15.67 14.83 -30.40
CA GLU A 542 -14.56 15.64 -29.88
C GLU A 542 -15.07 16.80 -29.02
N GLU A 543 -16.24 17.36 -29.37
CA GLU A 543 -16.92 18.44 -28.66
C GLU A 543 -17.24 18.03 -27.22
N PHE A 544 -17.72 16.81 -27.00
CA PHE A 544 -18.00 16.32 -25.65
C PHE A 544 -16.72 16.16 -24.81
N ALA A 545 -15.62 15.67 -25.40
CA ALA A 545 -14.34 15.63 -24.69
C ALA A 545 -13.85 17.04 -24.30
N LYS A 546 -14.03 18.05 -25.18
CA LYS A 546 -13.73 19.46 -24.87
C LYS A 546 -14.61 20.00 -23.74
N GLU A 547 -15.90 19.68 -23.75
CA GLU A 547 -16.84 20.05 -22.69
C GLU A 547 -16.39 19.51 -21.32
N LEU A 548 -16.07 18.21 -21.26
CA LEU A 548 -15.56 17.57 -20.04
C LEU A 548 -14.25 18.20 -19.54
N ASN A 549 -13.35 18.57 -20.45
CA ASN A 549 -12.10 19.25 -20.10
C ASN A 549 -12.32 20.70 -19.62
N ASN A 550 -13.26 21.43 -20.23
CA ASN A 550 -13.61 22.78 -19.78
C ASN A 550 -14.17 22.75 -18.35
N ASN A 551 -14.98 21.73 -18.04
CA ASN A 551 -15.54 21.53 -16.70
C ASN A 551 -14.45 21.35 -15.64
N ILE A 552 -13.37 20.61 -15.94
CA ILE A 552 -12.24 20.41 -15.02
C ILE A 552 -11.66 21.75 -14.56
N SER A 553 -11.48 22.71 -15.48
CA SER A 553 -10.88 24.01 -15.18
C SER A 553 -11.67 24.85 -14.16
N ASN A 554 -12.96 24.55 -13.99
CA ASN A 554 -13.86 25.25 -13.08
C ASN A 554 -14.02 24.53 -11.71
N ILE A 555 -13.34 23.40 -11.50
CA ILE A 555 -13.45 22.64 -10.25
C ILE A 555 -12.38 23.12 -9.27
N ASN A 556 -12.82 23.87 -8.25
CA ASN A 556 -11.97 24.33 -7.15
C ASN A 556 -11.82 23.25 -6.07
N MET A 557 -11.15 22.14 -6.38
CA MET A 557 -10.75 21.12 -5.41
C MET A 557 -9.24 20.91 -5.44
N ASN A 558 -8.64 20.59 -4.29
CA ASN A 558 -7.21 20.24 -4.20
C ASN A 558 -6.96 18.80 -4.67
N ILE A 559 -7.34 18.50 -5.92
CA ILE A 559 -7.25 17.18 -6.58
C ILE A 559 -6.77 17.41 -8.00
N SER A 560 -5.75 16.66 -8.45
CA SER A 560 -5.33 16.65 -9.85
C SER A 560 -6.30 15.81 -10.68
N LEU A 561 -6.90 16.39 -11.73
CA LEU A 561 -7.86 15.72 -12.59
C LEU A 561 -7.25 15.44 -13.97
N ASN A 562 -7.49 14.23 -14.48
CA ASN A 562 -6.99 13.81 -15.78
C ASN A 562 -7.81 14.46 -16.90
N ASN A 563 -7.11 14.95 -17.93
CA ASN A 563 -7.75 15.44 -19.14
C ASN A 563 -8.36 14.30 -19.96
N TRP A 564 -9.59 14.49 -20.40
CA TRP A 564 -10.29 13.62 -21.32
C TRP A 564 -9.68 13.68 -22.71
N LYS A 565 -9.55 12.51 -23.31
CA LYS A 565 -9.02 12.26 -24.64
C LYS A 565 -10.15 11.74 -25.53
N TYR A 566 -10.30 12.38 -26.68
CA TYR A 566 -11.14 11.88 -27.76
C TYR A 566 -10.39 10.81 -28.56
N SER A 567 -11.13 9.78 -28.98
CA SER A 567 -10.68 8.76 -29.91
C SER A 567 -11.82 8.51 -30.91
N ASN A 568 -11.51 8.44 -32.20
CA ASN A 568 -12.53 8.31 -33.26
C ASN A 568 -13.51 7.17 -32.95
N ASP A 569 -14.81 7.51 -32.97
CA ASP A 569 -15.96 6.63 -32.71
C ASP A 569 -16.00 5.95 -31.33
N ASN A 570 -15.18 6.41 -30.38
CA ASN A 570 -15.14 5.93 -29.00
C ASN A 570 -15.59 6.99 -28.01
N TYR A 571 -16.14 6.54 -26.86
CA TYR A 571 -16.43 7.44 -25.75
C TYR A 571 -15.13 8.05 -25.20
N PRO A 572 -15.11 9.32 -24.76
CA PRO A 572 -13.92 9.93 -24.19
C PRO A 572 -13.39 9.18 -22.97
N THR A 573 -12.09 8.95 -22.91
CA THR A 573 -11.39 8.31 -21.77
C THR A 573 -10.21 9.18 -21.34
N PHE A 574 -9.43 8.77 -20.35
CA PHE A 574 -8.19 9.47 -19.99
C PHE A 574 -7.04 8.50 -19.70
#